data_AF-A0A7G7XLI1-F1
#
_entry.id   AF-A0A7G7XLI1-F1
#
_cell.length_a   1.000
_cell.length_b   1.000
_cell.length_c   1.000
_cell.angle_alpha   90.00
_cell.angle_beta   90.00
_cell.angle_gamma   90.00
#
_symmetry.space_group_name_H-M   'P 1'
#
loop_
_entity.id
_entity.type
_entity.pdbx_description
1 polymer ?
#
loop_
_entity_poly.entity_id
_entity_poly.type
_entity_poly.pdbx_seq_one_letter_code
_entity_poly.pdbx_strand_id
1 'polypeptide(L)'
;MRRSWLTAVPINLFYAAIDQALPVAPIKQLPRNGGIQSLKTLKKFTVHGTAVGSDRRIQLDEISILAEPDTLRALGEFLIKASADMAANGLEHVHLQDVIEHFSHQDHVDVIALNRAVIKPA
;
A
#
# COMPACT_ATOMS: atom_id res chain seq x y z
N MET A 1 25.43 -12.46 35.93
CA MET A 1 25.96 -11.35 35.11
C MET A 1 25.89 -11.73 33.64
N ARG A 2 25.07 -11.04 32.85
CA ARG A 2 25.39 -10.44 31.53
C ARG A 2 24.10 -9.87 30.95
N ARG A 3 24.05 -8.54 30.89
CA ARG A 3 23.07 -7.74 30.15
C ARG A 3 23.24 -8.03 28.66
N SER A 4 22.15 -8.21 27.93
CA SER A 4 22.16 -8.05 26.47
C SER A 4 21.16 -6.97 26.13
N TRP A 5 21.68 -5.95 25.46
CA TRP A 5 20.99 -4.75 25.02
C TRP A 5 20.22 -5.08 23.73
N LEU A 6 18.91 -4.87 23.72
CA LEU A 6 18.16 -4.74 22.47
C LEU A 6 18.49 -3.37 21.88
N THR A 7 19.55 -3.33 21.06
CA THR A 7 19.86 -2.19 20.20
C THR A 7 18.82 -2.14 19.09
N ALA A 8 18.10 -1.02 19.01
CA ALA A 8 17.23 -0.68 17.90
C ALA A 8 18.00 -0.80 16.58
N VAL A 9 17.49 -1.60 15.64
CA VAL A 9 18.03 -1.69 14.28
C VAL A 9 17.67 -0.39 13.55
N PRO A 10 18.64 0.37 13.02
CA PRO A 10 18.35 1.58 12.27
C PRO A 10 17.66 1.23 10.94
N ILE A 11 16.69 2.05 10.52
CA ILE A 11 15.90 1.91 9.28
C ILE A 11 16.78 1.70 8.03
N ASN A 12 18.03 2.20 8.04
CA ASN A 12 19.00 1.99 6.96
C ASN A 12 19.42 0.53 6.75
N LEU A 13 19.21 -0.38 7.71
CA LEU A 13 19.47 -1.81 7.53
C LEU A 13 18.36 -2.55 6.75
N PHE A 14 17.14 -2.01 6.71
CA PHE A 14 16.05 -2.62 5.93
C PHE A 14 16.27 -2.48 4.42
N TYR A 15 16.83 -1.34 3.97
CA TYR A 15 17.20 -1.16 2.56
C TYR A 15 18.34 -2.10 2.11
N ALA A 16 19.29 -2.42 3.01
CA ALA A 16 20.43 -3.28 2.66
C ALA A 16 20.07 -4.78 2.58
N ALA A 17 19.00 -5.22 3.27
CA ALA A 17 18.60 -6.62 3.31
C ALA A 17 17.75 -7.06 2.10
N ILE A 18 17.18 -6.12 1.34
CA ILE A 18 16.42 -6.40 0.11
C ILE A 18 17.36 -6.50 -1.11
N ASP A 19 18.61 -6.03 -0.97
CA ASP A 19 19.58 -5.93 -2.07
C ASP A 19 20.54 -7.12 -2.20
N GLN A 20 20.35 -8.19 -1.42
CA GLN A 20 21.19 -9.40 -1.52
C GLN A 20 20.36 -10.67 -1.70
N ALA A 21 20.52 -11.25 -2.90
CA ALA A 21 20.13 -12.59 -3.34
C ALA A 21 18.73 -12.76 -3.96
N LEU A 22 18.48 -12.10 -5.10
CA LEU A 22 17.75 -12.72 -6.21
C LEU A 22 18.51 -12.44 -7.53
N PRO A 23 18.76 -13.45 -8.39
CA PRO A 23 19.29 -13.20 -9.72
C PRO A 23 18.22 -12.43 -10.52
N VAL A 24 18.41 -11.12 -10.67
CA VAL A 24 17.53 -10.28 -11.49
C VAL A 24 17.77 -10.64 -12.95
N ALA A 25 16.85 -11.38 -13.57
CA ALA A 25 16.85 -11.57 -15.01
C ALA A 25 16.83 -10.19 -15.70
N PRO A 26 17.57 -9.99 -16.80
CA PRO A 26 17.56 -8.70 -17.49
C PRO A 26 16.12 -8.35 -17.88
N ILE A 27 15.62 -7.23 -17.35
CA ILE A 27 14.29 -6.70 -17.65
C ILE A 27 14.23 -6.51 -19.16
N LYS A 28 13.40 -7.31 -19.84
CA LYS A 28 13.10 -7.11 -21.26
C LYS A 28 12.54 -5.70 -21.41
N GLN A 29 13.27 -4.82 -22.07
CA GLN A 29 12.81 -3.45 -22.33
C GLN A 29 11.44 -3.52 -23.01
N LEU A 30 10.41 -3.04 -22.31
CA LEU A 30 9.08 -2.86 -22.88
C LEU A 30 9.19 -1.92 -24.10
N PRO A 31 8.46 -2.20 -25.19
CA PRO A 31 8.49 -1.36 -26.38
C PRO A 31 8.08 0.08 -26.03
N ARG A 32 8.93 1.04 -26.41
CA ARG A 32 8.76 2.49 -26.12
C ARG A 32 7.54 3.14 -26.81
N ASN A 33 6.76 2.39 -27.58
CA ASN A 33 5.67 2.91 -28.40
C ASN A 33 4.26 2.52 -27.89
N GLY A 34 4.14 2.05 -26.65
CA GLY A 34 2.87 2.10 -25.93
C GLY A 34 2.82 3.41 -25.18
N GLY A 35 2.20 4.45 -25.75
CA GLY A 35 2.01 5.71 -25.04
C GLY A 35 1.28 5.43 -23.73
N ILE A 36 1.98 5.48 -22.60
CA ILE A 36 1.34 5.51 -21.30
C ILE A 36 0.53 6.80 -21.33
N GLN A 37 -0.79 6.69 -21.48
CA GLN A 37 -1.67 7.84 -21.34
C GLN A 37 -1.31 8.48 -20.01
N SER A 38 -0.86 9.74 -20.06
CA SER A 38 -0.57 10.48 -18.85
C SER A 38 -1.82 10.42 -17.97
N LEU A 39 -1.67 9.85 -16.77
CA LEU A 39 -2.75 9.87 -15.79
C LEU A 39 -3.10 11.34 -15.55
N LYS A 40 -4.40 11.64 -15.40
CA LYS A 40 -4.85 12.97 -15.00
C LYS A 40 -4.07 13.42 -13.76
N THR A 41 -3.77 14.71 -13.67
CA THR A 41 -3.16 15.30 -12.47
C THR A 41 -3.90 14.85 -11.22
N LEU A 42 -3.20 14.20 -10.29
CA LEU A 42 -3.79 13.75 -9.04
C LEU A 42 -4.13 14.94 -8.15
N LYS A 43 -5.29 14.90 -7.50
CA LYS A 43 -5.59 15.83 -6.41
C LYS A 43 -4.70 15.52 -5.20
N LYS A 44 -4.47 16.51 -4.34
CA LYS A 44 -3.73 16.30 -3.08
C LYS A 44 -4.40 15.19 -2.26
N PHE A 45 -3.61 14.22 -1.81
CA PHE A 45 -4.02 13.15 -0.90
C PHE A 45 -2.95 12.95 0.18
N THR A 46 -3.28 12.15 1.20
CA THR A 46 -2.34 11.73 2.25
C THR A 46 -2.49 10.24 2.47
N VAL A 47 -1.40 9.55 2.77
CA VAL A 47 -1.44 8.14 3.17
C VAL A 47 -1.18 8.03 4.64
N HIS A 48 -1.85 7.10 5.30
CA HIS A 48 -1.68 6.83 6.72
C HIS A 48 -1.49 5.33 6.89
N GLY A 49 -0.58 4.96 7.78
CA GLY A 49 -0.36 3.59 8.19
C GLY A 49 -0.61 3.41 9.67
N THR A 50 -0.85 2.17 10.07
CA THR A 50 -0.87 1.76 11.47
C THR A 50 0.24 0.73 11.64
N ALA A 51 1.13 0.94 12.62
CA ALA A 51 2.21 -0.01 12.85
C ALA A 51 1.66 -1.35 13.37
N VAL A 52 2.28 -2.46 12.98
CA VAL A 52 1.90 -3.81 13.45
C VAL A 52 1.96 -3.85 14.99
N GLY A 53 0.89 -4.31 15.63
CA GLY A 53 0.78 -4.37 17.08
C GLY A 53 0.55 -3.02 17.77
N SER A 54 0.18 -1.98 17.01
CA SER A 54 -0.19 -0.67 17.53
C SER A 54 -1.55 -0.24 16.99
N ASP A 55 -2.26 0.59 17.74
CA ASP A 55 -3.44 1.35 17.30
C ASP A 55 -3.07 2.77 16.84
N ARG A 56 -1.79 3.13 16.92
CA ARG A 56 -1.31 4.47 16.57
C ARG A 56 -1.21 4.63 15.07
N ARG A 57 -2.02 5.55 14.55
CA ARG A 57 -1.98 5.99 13.16
C ARG A 57 -0.83 6.99 12.93
N ILE A 58 -0.06 6.78 11.87
CA ILE A 58 1.02 7.64 11.41
C ILE A 58 0.77 8.07 9.97
N GLN A 59 1.02 9.35 9.65
CA GLN A 59 1.02 9.80 8.27
C GLN A 59 2.31 9.34 7.59
N LEU A 60 2.20 8.86 6.35
CA LEU A 60 3.29 8.34 5.55
C LEU A 60 3.57 9.28 4.37
N ASP A 61 4.85 9.48 4.05
CA ASP A 61 5.27 10.18 2.84
C ASP A 61 5.35 9.23 1.63
N GLU A 62 5.54 7.93 1.88
CA GLU A 62 5.65 6.88 0.87
C GLU A 62 4.98 5.57 1.34
N ILE A 63 4.46 4.80 0.38
CA ILE A 63 4.15 3.38 0.55
C ILE A 63 4.96 2.54 -0.43
N SER A 64 5.57 1.47 0.07
CA SER A 64 6.21 0.44 -0.74
C SER A 64 5.40 -0.85 -0.60
N ILE A 65 4.99 -1.45 -1.72
CA ILE A 65 4.19 -2.67 -1.77
C ILE A 65 5.01 -3.77 -2.44
N LEU A 66 5.35 -4.81 -1.68
CA LEU A 66 6.02 -6.00 -2.18
C LEU A 66 4.98 -7.11 -2.37
N ALA A 67 4.65 -7.42 -3.62
CA ALA A 67 3.64 -8.42 -3.96
C ALA A 67 3.84 -8.97 -5.38
N GLU A 68 3.18 -10.09 -5.67
CA GLU A 68 3.11 -10.64 -7.04
C GLU A 68 2.26 -9.75 -7.97
N PRO A 69 2.50 -9.78 -9.29
CA PRO A 69 1.79 -8.90 -10.24
C PRO A 69 0.26 -9.04 -10.24
N ASP A 70 -0.26 -10.23 -10.00
CA ASP A 70 -1.69 -10.49 -9.92
C ASP A 70 -2.31 -9.90 -8.64
N THR A 71 -1.58 -9.96 -7.52
CA THR A 71 -1.95 -9.30 -6.26
C THR A 71 -1.98 -7.78 -6.44
N LEU A 72 -0.99 -7.21 -7.14
CA LEU A 72 -0.99 -5.77 -7.46
C LEU A 72 -2.17 -5.38 -8.36
N ARG A 73 -2.57 -6.24 -9.30
CA ARG A 73 -3.76 -6.03 -10.13
C ARG A 73 -5.03 -6.03 -9.29
N ALA A 74 -5.21 -7.03 -8.41
CA ALA A 74 -6.37 -7.11 -7.52
C ALA A 74 -6.48 -5.87 -6.62
N LEU A 75 -5.34 -5.38 -6.10
CA LEU A 75 -5.30 -4.13 -5.35
C LEU A 75 -5.73 -2.91 -6.19
N GLY A 76 -5.29 -2.84 -7.45
CA GLY A 76 -5.72 -1.80 -8.38
C GLY A 76 -7.23 -1.85 -8.66
N GLU A 77 -7.77 -3.05 -8.88
CA GLU A 77 -9.21 -3.28 -9.09
C GLU A 77 -10.02 -2.86 -7.86
N PHE A 78 -9.54 -3.17 -6.65
CA PHE A 78 -10.12 -2.68 -5.40
C PHE A 78 -10.21 -1.14 -5.38
N LEU A 79 -9.12 -0.43 -5.67
CA LEU A 79 -9.11 1.04 -5.63
C LEU A 79 -10.08 1.66 -6.64
N ILE A 80 -10.20 1.06 -7.84
CA ILE A 80 -11.18 1.47 -8.85
C ILE A 80 -12.60 1.27 -8.33
N LYS A 81 -12.89 0.08 -7.78
CA LYS A 81 -14.22 -0.23 -7.23
C LYS A 81 -14.58 0.68 -6.06
N ALA A 82 -13.68 0.85 -5.10
CA ALA A 82 -13.88 1.71 -3.94
C ALA A 82 -14.17 3.15 -4.36
N SER A 83 -13.43 3.68 -5.35
CA SER A 83 -13.70 5.00 -5.91
C SER A 83 -15.11 5.12 -6.51
N ALA A 84 -15.57 4.09 -7.21
CA ALA A 84 -16.92 4.07 -7.80
C ALA A 84 -18.00 4.02 -6.71
N ASP A 85 -17.83 3.15 -5.71
CA ASP A 85 -18.77 2.98 -4.61
C ASP A 85 -18.88 4.25 -3.74
N MET A 86 -17.76 4.90 -3.45
CA MET A 86 -17.72 6.18 -2.74
C MET A 86 -18.46 7.29 -3.50
N ALA A 87 -18.28 7.35 -4.82
CA ALA A 87 -18.94 8.36 -5.64
C ALA A 87 -20.44 8.12 -5.77
N ALA A 88 -20.87 6.86 -5.90
CA ALA A 88 -22.27 6.49 -6.07
C ALA A 88 -23.05 6.54 -4.75
N ASN A 89 -22.46 6.06 -3.65
CA ASN A 89 -23.18 5.81 -2.40
C ASN A 89 -22.78 6.76 -1.26
N GLY A 90 -21.81 7.65 -1.49
CA GLY A 90 -21.35 8.59 -0.46
C GLY A 90 -20.61 7.91 0.71
N LEU A 91 -20.01 6.74 0.48
CA LEU A 91 -19.28 6.02 1.53
C LEU A 91 -18.10 6.84 2.05
N GLU A 92 -17.90 6.84 3.37
CA GLU A 92 -16.76 7.48 4.02
C GLU A 92 -15.47 6.71 3.77
N HIS A 93 -15.54 5.37 3.76
CA HIS A 93 -14.41 4.49 3.58
C HIS A 93 -14.85 3.14 3.02
N VAL A 94 -13.92 2.40 2.43
CA VAL A 94 -14.10 1.02 1.97
C VAL A 94 -12.84 0.24 2.34
N HIS A 95 -13.01 -0.92 2.97
CA HIS A 95 -11.91 -1.80 3.34
C HIS A 95 -11.68 -2.88 2.27
N LEU A 96 -10.42 -3.28 2.10
CA LEU A 96 -10.05 -4.39 1.22
C LEU A 96 -10.61 -5.71 1.76
N GLN A 97 -10.56 -5.91 3.08
CA GLN A 97 -11.08 -7.12 3.73
C GLN A 97 -12.57 -7.37 3.47
N ASP A 98 -13.35 -6.34 3.15
CA ASP A 98 -14.79 -6.46 2.90
C ASP A 98 -15.11 -6.90 1.46
N VAL A 99 -14.13 -6.82 0.56
CA VAL A 99 -14.36 -7.03 -0.89
C VAL A 99 -13.61 -8.22 -1.48
N ILE A 100 -12.56 -8.72 -0.82
CA ILE A 100 -11.83 -9.90 -1.32
C ILE A 100 -12.28 -11.17 -0.60
N GLU A 101 -12.37 -12.26 -1.34
CA GLU A 101 -12.66 -13.58 -0.77
C GLU A 101 -11.45 -14.08 0.05
N HIS A 102 -11.74 -14.79 1.14
CA HIS A 102 -10.71 -15.43 1.98
C HIS A 102 -9.64 -14.48 2.57
N PHE A 103 -10.02 -13.27 2.95
CA PHE A 103 -9.12 -12.36 3.66
C PHE A 103 -8.57 -13.02 4.96
N SER A 104 -7.25 -12.99 5.16
CA SER A 104 -6.57 -13.48 6.35
C SER A 104 -5.81 -12.33 7.01
N HIS A 105 -6.11 -12.02 8.27
CA HIS A 105 -5.33 -11.01 9.03
C HIS A 105 -3.90 -11.46 9.33
N GLN A 106 -3.59 -12.75 9.15
CA GLN A 106 -2.25 -13.28 9.31
C GLN A 106 -1.40 -13.07 8.06
N ASP A 107 -2.00 -13.16 6.87
CA ASP A 107 -1.28 -13.20 5.60
C ASP A 107 -1.45 -11.93 4.77
N HIS A 108 -2.50 -11.15 5.03
CA HIS A 108 -2.86 -9.96 4.26
C HIS A 108 -2.81 -8.68 5.08
N VAL A 109 -2.51 -7.59 4.39
CA VAL A 109 -2.63 -6.22 4.90
C VAL A 109 -3.97 -5.66 4.45
N ASP A 110 -4.77 -5.14 5.39
CA ASP A 110 -6.00 -4.43 5.02
C ASP A 110 -5.66 -3.05 4.47
N VAL A 111 -6.20 -2.73 3.29
CA VAL A 111 -6.04 -1.44 2.63
C VAL A 111 -7.37 -0.71 2.69
N ILE A 112 -7.36 0.48 3.28
CA ILE A 112 -8.57 1.26 3.50
C ILE A 112 -8.55 2.47 2.58
N ALA A 113 -9.47 2.51 1.63
CA ALA A 113 -9.70 3.70 0.83
C ALA A 113 -10.55 4.68 1.67
N LEU A 114 -10.14 5.95 1.74
CA LEU A 114 -10.81 7.00 2.52
C LEU A 114 -11.34 8.11 1.62
N ASN A 115 -12.61 8.47 1.78
CA ASN A 115 -13.27 9.49 0.98
C ASN A 115 -13.06 10.90 1.57
N ARG A 116 -12.08 11.62 1.05
CA ARG A 116 -11.79 13.00 1.48
C ARG A 116 -12.96 13.97 1.27
N ALA A 117 -13.90 13.69 0.37
CA ALA A 117 -15.06 14.55 0.14
C ALA A 117 -16.08 14.50 1.29
N VAL A 118 -16.09 13.40 2.06
CA VAL A 118 -17.04 13.17 3.15
C VAL A 118 -16.35 13.32 4.52
N ILE A 119 -15.12 12.85 4.65
CA ILE A 119 -14.35 12.94 5.91
C ILE A 119 -13.95 14.40 6.17
N LYS A 120 -14.56 14.98 7.21
CA LYS A 120 -14.21 16.31 7.70
C LYS A 120 -12.89 16.25 8.49
N PRO A 121 -12.04 17.28 8.38
CA PRO A 121 -10.92 17.43 9.32
C PRO A 121 -11.47 17.48 10.75
N ALA A 122 -10.76 16.84 11.69
CA ALA A 122 -10.96 17.07 13.12
C ALA A 122 -10.56 18.50 13.50
#